data_AF-A0A7M7JJR7-F1
#
_entry.id   AF-A0A7M7JJR7-F1
#
_cell.length_a   1.000
_cell.length_b   1.000
_cell.length_c   1.000
_cell.angle_alpha   90.00
_cell.angle_beta   90.00
_cell.angle_gamma   90.00
#
_symmetry.space_group_name_H-M   'P 1'
#
loop_
_entity.id
_entity.type
_entity.pdbx_description
1 polymer ?
#
loop_
_entity_poly.entity_id
_entity_poly.type
_entity_poly.pdbx_seq_one_letter_code
_entity_poly.pdbx_strand_id
1 'polypeptide(L)'
;MSSANRPKRDEKLKMEILNLPTCAVLRVTPPQGGHEQINSELDLREPVELGNFSLIGDRNYVHDTRKMAYLIEPPQDQRLDWDLNEAFDDRIPKNHSLSEKLDNLLRWICDNVEKFRAPCDGENSKLSGLHTDFVSYRGLLTTIMCSVYEQKENWILGVTLYKGSRYLCQYSTLEQIEREKNKSGWFERVAAWGYKFEQYMTASRPGGRPTPQEPINEKEEFCSVVRTRLGQRHSLVYGAEVDGVDDRLVAKYPEYKHSTRRYVEFKTSRFVETSRQRKNMARFKMVKWWAQCYLIGIPRVICGYRTDDGIVEQQRPANGKGH
;
A
#
# COMPACT_ATOMS: atom_id res chain seq x y z
N MET A 1 38.29 32.49 13.67
CA MET A 1 37.99 31.33 12.81
C MET A 1 37.19 30.35 13.64
N SER A 2 35.86 30.45 13.58
CA SER A 2 34.94 29.58 14.33
C SER A 2 34.58 28.37 13.46
N SER A 3 34.87 27.17 13.93
CA SER A 3 34.54 25.92 13.23
C SER A 3 33.07 25.58 13.50
N ALA A 4 32.25 25.67 12.45
CA ALA A 4 30.85 25.29 12.49
C ALA A 4 30.73 23.76 12.61
N ASN A 5 30.27 23.30 13.76
CA ASN A 5 29.95 21.90 14.01
C ASN A 5 28.66 21.54 13.24
N ARG A 6 28.78 20.76 12.16
CA ARG A 6 27.62 20.18 11.45
C ARG A 6 26.97 19.10 12.35
N PRO A 7 25.65 19.11 12.55
CA PRO A 7 24.99 18.00 13.21
C PRO A 7 25.01 16.75 12.30
N LYS A 8 25.43 15.62 12.87
CA LYS A 8 25.45 14.32 12.20
C LYS A 8 24.01 13.85 11.96
N ARG A 9 23.57 13.85 10.69
CA ARG A 9 22.37 13.15 10.23
C ARG A 9 22.62 11.64 10.29
N ASP A 10 22.07 10.97 11.30
CA ASP A 10 21.87 9.51 11.30
C ASP A 10 20.79 9.14 12.35
N GLU A 11 19.58 9.69 12.21
CA GLU A 11 18.41 9.18 12.94
C GLU A 11 17.74 8.08 12.11
N LYS A 12 17.98 6.84 12.53
CA LYS A 12 17.48 5.63 11.87
C LYS A 12 15.98 5.48 12.11
N LEU A 13 15.20 5.44 11.03
CA LEU A 13 13.90 4.74 11.02
C LEU A 13 14.13 3.33 11.60
N LYS A 14 13.54 3.01 12.76
CA LYS A 14 13.52 1.63 13.27
C LYS A 14 12.41 0.88 12.52
N MET A 15 12.70 0.47 11.30
CA MET A 15 11.92 -0.60 10.67
C MET A 15 12.51 -1.93 11.12
N GLU A 16 11.77 -2.63 11.97
CA GLU A 16 12.12 -4.00 12.31
C GLU A 16 11.73 -4.88 11.12
N ILE A 17 12.73 -5.32 10.35
CA ILE A 17 12.60 -6.47 9.47
C ILE A 17 12.59 -7.68 10.39
N LEU A 18 11.42 -8.23 10.72
CA LEU A 18 11.40 -9.58 11.27
C LEU A 18 11.86 -10.49 10.13
N ASN A 19 13.05 -11.06 10.29
CA ASN A 19 13.56 -12.11 9.43
C ASN A 19 12.68 -13.33 9.65
N LEU A 20 11.57 -13.48 8.91
CA LEU A 20 11.10 -14.83 8.63
C LEU A 20 12.02 -15.37 7.54
N PRO A 21 12.45 -16.64 7.64
CA PRO A 21 13.41 -17.22 6.70
C PRO A 21 12.94 -17.17 5.23
N THR A 22 11.66 -16.91 4.97
CA THR A 22 11.02 -16.78 3.65
C THR A 22 10.47 -15.39 3.31
N CYS A 23 10.28 -14.53 4.32
CA CYS A 23 9.62 -13.23 4.17
C CYS A 23 10.15 -12.21 5.18
N ALA A 24 10.42 -10.99 4.74
CA ALA A 24 10.62 -9.88 5.67
C ALA A 24 9.25 -9.39 6.15
N VAL A 25 8.96 -9.48 7.46
CA VAL A 25 7.82 -8.74 8.02
C VAL A 25 8.32 -7.38 8.49
N LEU A 26 7.90 -6.32 7.82
CA LEU A 26 8.21 -4.96 8.25
C LEU A 26 7.11 -4.49 9.20
N ARG A 27 7.49 -4.16 10.43
CA ARG A 27 6.62 -3.38 11.33
C ARG A 27 6.75 -1.90 11.00
N VAL A 28 5.61 -1.28 10.67
CA VAL A 28 5.53 0.16 10.43
C VAL A 28 5.25 0.84 11.78
N THR A 29 6.29 1.37 12.41
CA THR A 29 6.14 2.18 13.62
C THR A 29 6.25 3.67 13.28
N PRO A 30 5.54 4.56 13.99
CA PRO A 30 5.83 5.99 13.96
C PRO A 30 7.31 6.23 14.31
N PRO A 31 7.94 7.31 13.81
CA PRO A 31 9.26 7.72 14.27
C PRO A 31 9.22 7.94 15.80
N GLN A 32 9.91 7.09 16.57
CA GLN A 32 10.11 7.33 18.00
C GLN A 32 11.29 8.29 18.16
N GLY A 33 11.01 9.59 18.21
CA GLY A 33 11.99 10.59 18.61
C GLY A 33 12.32 10.42 20.09
N GLY A 34 13.61 10.34 20.43
CA GLY A 34 14.04 10.40 21.82
C GLY A 34 13.87 11.83 22.33
N HIS A 35 12.90 12.07 23.21
CA HIS A 35 12.78 13.25 24.10
C HIS A 35 13.10 14.66 23.56
N GLU A 36 13.13 14.89 22.25
CA GLU A 36 12.98 16.21 21.64
C GLU A 36 11.56 16.27 21.06
N GLN A 37 10.81 17.31 21.43
CA GLN A 37 9.42 17.53 21.06
C GLN A 37 9.20 17.26 19.57
N ILE A 38 8.62 16.12 19.23
CA ILE A 38 8.05 15.89 17.90
C ILE A 38 7.02 17.01 17.73
N ASN A 39 7.26 17.89 16.77
CA ASN A 39 6.41 19.05 16.55
C ASN A 39 4.98 18.54 16.24
N SER A 40 4.05 18.67 17.20
CA SER A 40 2.67 18.17 17.12
C SER A 40 1.89 18.71 15.90
N GLU A 41 2.44 19.70 15.20
CA GLU A 41 1.93 20.23 13.95
C GLU A 41 2.02 19.25 12.76
N LEU A 42 2.82 18.18 12.83
CA LEU A 42 3.06 17.27 11.70
C LEU A 42 2.61 15.82 11.95
N ASP A 43 1.96 15.53 13.07
CA ASP A 43 1.48 14.18 13.37
C ASP A 43 0.33 13.77 12.46
N LEU A 44 0.43 12.58 11.87
CA LEU A 44 -0.68 11.96 11.17
C LEU A 44 -1.56 11.24 12.20
N ARG A 45 -2.79 11.72 12.37
CA ARG A 45 -3.77 11.06 13.24
C ARG A 45 -4.01 9.64 12.72
N GLU A 46 -4.21 8.69 13.65
CA GLU A 46 -4.56 7.32 13.30
C GLU A 46 -5.71 7.29 12.28
N PRO A 47 -5.50 6.68 11.09
CA PRO A 47 -6.53 6.58 10.07
C PRO A 47 -7.73 5.78 10.55
N VAL A 48 -8.92 6.30 10.28
CA VAL A 48 -10.19 5.64 10.58
C VAL A 48 -10.82 5.19 9.28
N GLU A 49 -11.12 3.90 9.16
CA GLU A 49 -11.88 3.37 8.04
C GLU A 49 -13.32 3.87 8.10
N LEU A 50 -13.74 4.59 7.05
CA LEU A 50 -15.12 5.00 6.87
C LEU A 50 -15.93 3.89 6.19
N GLY A 51 -15.31 3.06 5.38
CA GLY A 51 -15.89 1.88 4.76
C GLY A 51 -15.04 1.39 3.60
N ASN A 52 -15.63 0.67 2.66
CA ASN A 52 -14.90 0.00 1.59
C ASN A 52 -15.79 -0.27 0.36
N PHE A 53 -15.17 -0.70 -0.72
CA PHE A 53 -15.81 -1.23 -1.92
C PHE A 53 -14.90 -2.24 -2.61
N SER A 54 -15.46 -2.99 -3.55
CA SER A 54 -14.72 -3.90 -4.42
C SER A 54 -14.91 -3.52 -5.89
N LEU A 55 -13.89 -3.79 -6.71
CA LEU A 55 -13.96 -3.74 -8.17
C LEU A 55 -13.92 -5.17 -8.70
N ILE A 56 -14.85 -5.54 -9.59
CA ILE A 56 -14.99 -6.91 -10.08
C ILE A 56 -15.04 -7.01 -11.61
N GLY A 57 -14.61 -8.16 -12.14
CA GLY A 57 -14.60 -8.42 -13.58
C GLY A 57 -13.81 -7.34 -14.32
N ASP A 58 -14.49 -6.56 -15.17
CA ASP A 58 -13.92 -5.41 -15.86
C ASP A 58 -14.07 -4.11 -15.04
N ARG A 59 -13.54 -4.12 -13.82
CA ARG A 59 -13.54 -2.98 -12.88
C ARG A 59 -14.92 -2.45 -12.47
N ASN A 60 -15.95 -3.29 -12.52
CA ASN A 60 -17.29 -2.90 -12.09
C ASN A 60 -17.31 -2.66 -10.58
N TYR A 61 -17.72 -1.46 -10.18
CA TYR A 61 -17.88 -1.08 -8.78
C TYR A 61 -19.02 -1.85 -8.11
N VAL A 62 -18.74 -2.42 -6.94
CA VAL A 62 -19.72 -3.00 -6.02
C VAL A 62 -19.45 -2.54 -4.59
N HIS A 63 -20.51 -2.15 -3.89
CA HIS A 63 -20.42 -1.61 -2.52
C HIS A 63 -20.40 -2.73 -1.46
N ASP A 64 -19.36 -3.57 -1.52
CA ASP A 64 -19.15 -4.67 -0.57
C ASP A 64 -17.68 -5.10 -0.47
N THR A 65 -17.45 -6.16 0.31
CA THR A 65 -16.14 -6.73 0.62
C THR A 65 -15.82 -7.99 -0.19
N ARG A 66 -16.48 -8.27 -1.32
CA ARG A 66 -16.33 -9.57 -2.01
C ARG A 66 -14.95 -9.84 -2.59
N LYS A 67 -14.13 -8.80 -2.77
CA LYS A 67 -12.71 -8.92 -3.17
C LYS A 67 -11.73 -8.79 -2.02
N MET A 68 -12.22 -8.74 -0.77
CA MET A 68 -11.37 -8.82 0.40
C MET A 68 -10.67 -10.18 0.43
N ALA A 69 -9.35 -10.17 0.42
CA ALA A 69 -8.52 -11.37 0.50
C ALA A 69 -8.04 -11.59 1.94
N TYR A 70 -7.91 -12.85 2.35
CA TYR A 70 -7.52 -13.22 3.72
C TYR A 70 -6.15 -13.86 3.73
N LEU A 71 -5.25 -13.35 4.57
CA LEU A 71 -3.88 -13.81 4.72
C LEU A 71 -3.82 -15.29 5.11
N ILE A 72 -3.10 -16.07 4.31
CA ILE A 72 -2.71 -17.45 4.59
C ILE A 72 -1.19 -17.48 4.67
N GLU A 73 -0.67 -17.67 5.88
CA GLU A 73 0.76 -17.84 6.07
C GLU A 73 1.18 -19.29 5.76
N PRO A 74 2.26 -19.49 5.01
CA PRO A 74 2.82 -20.83 4.84
C PRO A 74 3.34 -21.37 6.19
N PRO A 75 3.32 -22.69 6.40
CA PRO A 75 3.99 -23.33 7.53
C PRO A 75 5.48 -22.95 7.60
N GLN A 76 6.01 -22.77 8.81
CA GLN A 76 7.39 -22.31 9.02
C GLN A 76 8.46 -23.30 8.54
N ASP A 77 8.11 -24.59 8.51
CA ASP A 77 8.95 -25.73 8.13
C ASP A 77 8.86 -26.08 6.64
N GLN A 78 7.98 -25.42 5.89
CA GLN A 78 7.81 -25.67 4.47
C GLN A 78 8.84 -24.87 3.66
N ARG A 79 9.65 -25.56 2.86
CA ARG A 79 10.45 -24.91 1.82
C ARG A 79 9.49 -24.30 0.80
N LEU A 80 9.58 -22.98 0.62
CA LEU A 80 8.88 -22.30 -0.47
C LEU A 80 9.66 -22.51 -1.77
N ASP A 81 8.90 -22.83 -2.81
CA ASP A 81 9.32 -22.93 -4.20
C ASP A 81 8.15 -22.43 -5.07
N TRP A 82 7.74 -21.19 -4.80
CA TRP A 82 6.57 -20.61 -5.47
C TRP A 82 7.00 -19.95 -6.77
N ASP A 83 6.48 -20.46 -7.88
CA ASP A 83 6.71 -19.89 -9.20
C ASP A 83 5.71 -18.75 -9.44
N LEU A 84 6.23 -17.52 -9.48
CA LEU A 84 5.42 -16.33 -9.76
C LEU A 84 5.00 -16.24 -11.25
N ASN A 85 5.47 -17.14 -12.10
CA ASN A 85 5.04 -17.25 -13.51
C ASN A 85 3.86 -18.20 -13.71
N GLU A 86 3.43 -18.93 -12.68
CA GLU A 86 2.33 -19.89 -12.80
C GLU A 86 1.05 -19.17 -13.31
N ALA A 87 0.41 -19.74 -14.34
CA ALA A 87 -0.76 -19.18 -15.02
C ALA A 87 -0.58 -17.73 -15.55
N PHE A 88 0.65 -17.28 -15.81
CA PHE A 88 0.90 -15.91 -16.28
C PHE A 88 0.26 -15.62 -17.64
N ASP A 89 0.33 -16.57 -18.58
CA ASP A 89 -0.17 -16.35 -19.95
C ASP A 89 -1.70 -16.28 -20.03
N ASP A 90 -2.41 -16.90 -19.06
CA ASP A 90 -3.87 -16.93 -18.97
C ASP A 90 -4.47 -15.80 -18.11
N ARG A 91 -3.63 -14.93 -17.55
CA ARG A 91 -4.09 -13.81 -16.69
C ARG A 91 -4.89 -12.77 -17.48
N ILE A 92 -5.72 -12.01 -16.77
CA ILE A 92 -6.42 -10.84 -17.30
C ILE A 92 -5.71 -9.58 -16.79
N PRO A 93 -4.86 -8.94 -17.61
CA PRO A 93 -4.05 -7.82 -17.16
C PRO A 93 -4.87 -6.53 -17.00
N LYS A 94 -4.44 -5.69 -16.05
CA LYS A 94 -4.99 -4.34 -15.89
C LYS A 94 -4.31 -3.38 -16.87
N ASN A 95 -5.12 -2.63 -17.63
CA ASN A 95 -4.58 -1.57 -18.47
C ASN A 95 -4.31 -0.31 -17.65
N HIS A 96 -3.06 -0.13 -17.23
CA HIS A 96 -2.63 1.02 -16.44
C HIS A 96 -2.65 2.36 -17.20
N SER A 97 -2.82 2.35 -18.53
CA SER A 97 -2.99 3.57 -19.32
C SER A 97 -4.42 4.13 -19.20
N LEU A 98 -5.40 3.30 -18.86
CA LEU A 98 -6.77 3.73 -18.61
C LEU A 98 -6.90 4.16 -17.15
N SER A 99 -7.05 5.46 -16.95
CA SER A 99 -7.15 6.04 -15.61
C SER A 99 -8.61 6.37 -15.30
N GLU A 100 -9.17 5.69 -14.31
CA GLU A 100 -10.49 5.99 -13.72
C GLU A 100 -10.44 7.20 -12.76
N LYS A 101 -9.31 7.90 -12.72
CA LYS A 101 -9.07 9.10 -11.91
C LYS A 101 -9.58 8.94 -10.48
N LEU A 102 -10.63 9.66 -10.08
CA LEU A 102 -11.24 9.57 -8.75
C LEU A 102 -12.62 8.90 -8.79
N ASP A 103 -13.07 8.40 -9.93
CA ASP A 103 -14.47 8.09 -10.21
C ASP A 103 -15.06 7.07 -9.22
N ASN A 104 -14.36 5.96 -8.98
CA ASN A 104 -14.80 4.94 -8.02
C ASN A 104 -14.84 5.45 -6.57
N LEU A 105 -13.90 6.33 -6.18
CA LEU A 105 -13.90 6.96 -4.86
C LEU A 105 -15.05 7.97 -4.73
N LEU A 106 -15.28 8.78 -5.77
CA LEU A 106 -16.38 9.75 -5.81
C LEU A 106 -17.73 9.03 -5.78
N ARG A 107 -17.86 7.91 -6.49
CA ARG A 107 -19.04 7.04 -6.43
C ARG A 107 -19.27 6.52 -5.01
N TRP A 108 -18.24 6.01 -4.35
CA TRP A 108 -18.34 5.58 -2.95
C TRP A 108 -18.76 6.73 -2.03
N ILE A 109 -18.21 7.94 -2.21
CA ILE A 109 -18.59 9.12 -1.43
C ILE A 109 -20.07 9.47 -1.65
N CYS A 110 -20.55 9.43 -2.89
CA CYS A 110 -21.96 9.66 -3.24
C CYS A 110 -22.89 8.63 -2.60
N ASP A 111 -22.51 7.35 -2.61
CA ASP A 111 -23.29 6.26 -1.99
C ASP A 111 -23.27 6.33 -0.45
N ASN A 112 -22.33 7.08 0.14
CA ASN A 112 -22.11 7.17 1.58
C ASN A 112 -22.13 8.61 2.12
N VAL A 113 -22.88 9.51 1.48
CA VAL A 113 -22.99 10.93 1.86
C VAL A 113 -23.26 11.13 3.35
N GLU A 114 -24.10 10.29 3.96
CA GLU A 114 -24.47 10.38 5.38
C GLU A 114 -23.25 10.23 6.32
N LYS A 115 -22.18 9.57 5.90
CA LYS A 115 -20.93 9.47 6.70
C LYS A 115 -20.17 10.80 6.79
N PHE A 116 -20.54 11.78 5.98
CA PHE A 116 -19.96 13.10 5.94
C PHE A 116 -20.86 14.17 6.55
N ARG A 117 -22.08 13.84 7.00
CA ARG A 117 -22.99 14.81 7.62
C ARG A 117 -22.40 15.31 8.94
N ALA A 118 -22.28 16.63 9.08
CA ALA A 118 -21.92 17.26 10.34
C ALA A 118 -23.17 17.75 11.08
N PRO A 119 -23.13 17.97 12.41
CA PRO A 119 -24.26 18.50 13.16
C PRO A 119 -24.82 19.83 12.63
N CYS A 120 -24.01 20.60 11.89
CA CYS A 120 -24.44 21.84 11.24
C CYS A 120 -25.23 21.64 9.93
N ASP A 121 -25.18 20.45 9.32
CA ASP A 121 -25.99 20.09 8.17
C ASP A 121 -27.30 19.47 8.66
N GLY A 122 -28.35 20.30 8.84
CA GLY A 122 -29.65 19.81 9.34
C GLY A 122 -30.13 18.52 8.64
N GLU A 123 -30.82 17.63 9.37
CA GLU A 123 -31.05 16.22 9.01
C GLU A 123 -31.59 15.95 7.60
N ASN A 124 -32.28 16.91 6.96
CA ASN A 124 -32.88 16.76 5.64
C ASN A 124 -32.32 17.71 4.57
N SER A 125 -31.21 18.41 4.82
CA SER A 125 -30.59 19.30 3.84
C SER A 125 -29.56 18.58 2.96
N LYS A 126 -29.36 19.08 1.73
CA LYS A 126 -28.22 18.68 0.89
C LYS A 126 -26.93 19.07 1.60
N LEU A 127 -25.97 18.16 1.66
CA LEU A 127 -24.66 18.43 2.25
C LEU A 127 -23.99 19.65 1.62
N SER A 128 -23.57 20.55 2.51
CA SER A 128 -22.82 21.77 2.18
C SER A 128 -21.41 21.43 1.69
N GLY A 129 -20.84 20.32 2.15
CA GLY A 129 -19.54 19.79 1.76
C GLY A 129 -19.24 18.46 2.46
N LEU A 130 -17.99 17.99 2.36
CA LEU A 130 -17.56 16.73 2.99
C LEU A 130 -16.95 16.93 4.39
N HIS A 131 -16.84 18.18 4.86
CA HIS A 131 -16.10 18.54 6.08
C HIS A 131 -14.69 17.93 6.11
N THR A 132 -14.03 17.96 4.95
CA THR A 132 -12.64 17.52 4.76
C THR A 132 -11.91 18.49 3.84
N ASP A 133 -10.62 18.72 4.07
CA ASP A 133 -9.82 19.65 3.27
C ASP A 133 -9.40 19.01 1.94
N PHE A 134 -8.98 17.75 1.99
CA PHE A 134 -8.43 17.03 0.84
C PHE A 134 -9.14 15.69 0.59
N VAL A 135 -9.36 15.37 -0.69
CA VAL A 135 -9.84 14.08 -1.19
C VAL A 135 -8.86 13.55 -2.23
N SER A 136 -8.41 12.29 -2.13
CA SER A 136 -7.41 11.72 -3.04
C SER A 136 -7.42 10.19 -3.04
N TYR A 137 -6.49 9.57 -3.77
CA TYR A 137 -6.06 8.18 -3.53
C TYR A 137 -4.72 8.13 -2.78
N ARG A 138 -4.53 7.09 -1.98
CA ARG A 138 -3.30 6.83 -1.19
C ARG A 138 -2.04 6.84 -2.04
N GLY A 139 -2.11 6.36 -3.29
CA GLY A 139 -0.97 6.35 -4.21
C GLY A 139 -0.39 7.74 -4.45
N LEU A 140 -1.24 8.74 -4.69
CA LEU A 140 -0.80 10.13 -4.87
C LEU A 140 -0.25 10.74 -3.57
N LEU A 141 -0.86 10.45 -2.42
CA LEU A 141 -0.34 10.89 -1.13
C LEU A 141 1.06 10.30 -0.85
N THR A 142 1.28 9.06 -1.25
CA THR A 142 2.58 8.39 -1.19
C THR A 142 3.59 9.10 -2.09
N THR A 143 3.21 9.45 -3.31
CA THR A 143 4.04 10.23 -4.25
C THR A 143 4.46 11.56 -3.64
N ILE A 144 3.52 12.31 -3.06
CA ILE A 144 3.81 13.59 -2.37
C ILE A 144 4.80 13.36 -1.22
N MET A 145 4.53 12.38 -0.35
CA MET A 145 5.38 12.07 0.80
C MET A 145 6.79 11.66 0.40
N CYS A 146 6.94 10.92 -0.69
CA CYS A 146 8.25 10.47 -1.18
C CYS A 146 8.98 11.51 -2.03
N SER A 147 8.32 12.61 -2.43
CA SER A 147 8.90 13.63 -3.32
C SER A 147 10.15 14.28 -2.76
N VAL A 148 10.27 14.37 -1.44
CA VAL A 148 11.47 14.92 -0.77
C VAL A 148 12.72 14.06 -0.98
N TYR A 149 12.56 12.80 -1.38
CA TYR A 149 13.65 11.87 -1.67
C TYR A 149 13.72 11.46 -3.15
N GLU A 150 12.72 11.82 -3.95
CA GLU A 150 12.64 11.46 -5.37
C GLU A 150 13.59 12.35 -6.18
N GLN A 151 14.33 11.73 -7.10
CA GLN A 151 15.38 12.39 -7.88
C GLN A 151 15.30 12.06 -9.37
N LYS A 152 14.40 11.15 -9.75
CA LYS A 152 14.32 10.59 -11.09
C LYS A 152 12.98 10.86 -11.75
N GLU A 153 11.89 10.72 -11.00
CA GLU A 153 10.55 10.73 -11.59
C GLU A 153 9.79 12.01 -11.26
N ASN A 154 9.39 12.71 -12.31
CA ASN A 154 8.45 13.81 -12.21
C ASN A 154 7.01 13.30 -12.10
N TRP A 155 6.14 14.10 -11.52
CA TRP A 155 4.71 13.80 -11.40
C TRP A 155 3.87 15.06 -11.59
N ILE A 156 2.62 14.87 -12.02
CA ILE A 156 1.65 15.95 -12.23
C ILE A 156 0.47 15.73 -11.30
N LEU A 157 0.04 16.81 -10.66
CA LEU A 157 -1.12 16.86 -9.79
C LEU A 157 -2.13 17.87 -10.33
N GLY A 158 -3.33 17.39 -10.64
CA GLY A 158 -4.50 18.23 -10.81
C GLY A 158 -5.21 18.45 -9.48
N VAL A 159 -5.66 19.68 -9.25
CA VAL A 159 -6.41 20.06 -8.04
C VAL A 159 -7.71 20.72 -8.46
N THR A 160 -8.84 20.21 -7.98
CA THR A 160 -10.16 20.82 -8.18
C THR A 160 -10.76 21.18 -6.82
N LEU A 161 -11.14 22.44 -6.63
CA LEU A 161 -11.89 22.87 -5.45
C LEU A 161 -13.39 22.73 -5.72
N TYR A 162 -14.09 21.91 -4.93
CA TYR A 162 -15.53 21.74 -5.03
C TYR A 162 -16.16 21.63 -3.65
N LYS A 163 -17.13 22.50 -3.36
CA LYS A 163 -17.85 22.56 -2.07
C LYS A 163 -16.91 22.55 -0.85
N GLY A 164 -15.86 23.36 -0.91
CA GLY A 164 -14.88 23.52 0.17
C GLY A 164 -13.78 22.46 0.23
N SER A 165 -13.92 21.32 -0.45
CA SER A 165 -12.91 20.25 -0.48
C SER A 165 -12.05 20.31 -1.74
N ARG A 166 -10.75 20.04 -1.59
CA ARG A 166 -9.78 19.95 -2.70
C ARG A 166 -9.60 18.50 -3.12
N TYR A 167 -9.99 18.20 -4.35
CA TYR A 167 -9.85 16.88 -4.96
C TYR A 167 -8.51 16.84 -5.70
N LEU A 168 -7.65 15.93 -5.26
CA LEU A 168 -6.28 15.78 -5.74
C LEU A 168 -6.23 14.56 -6.67
N CYS A 169 -5.81 14.74 -7.90
CA CYS A 169 -5.74 13.67 -8.89
C CYS A 169 -4.40 13.65 -9.61
N GLN A 170 -3.78 12.46 -9.69
CA GLN A 170 -2.52 12.29 -10.39
C GLN A 170 -2.74 12.18 -11.91
N TYR A 171 -1.85 12.81 -12.66
CA TYR A 171 -1.77 12.69 -14.12
C TYR A 171 -0.42 12.13 -14.52
N SER A 172 -0.43 11.28 -15.55
CA SER A 172 0.79 10.75 -16.14
C SER A 172 1.52 11.84 -16.90
N THR A 173 2.83 11.94 -16.71
CA THR A 173 3.70 12.77 -17.54
C THR A 173 3.82 12.18 -18.94
N LEU A 174 4.25 12.97 -19.93
CA LEU A 174 4.55 12.46 -21.27
C LEU A 174 5.60 11.33 -21.22
N GLU A 175 6.63 11.49 -20.39
CA GLU A 175 7.66 10.47 -20.18
C GLU A 175 7.08 9.17 -19.61
N GLN A 176 6.16 9.25 -18.65
CA GLN A 176 5.50 8.06 -18.09
C GLN A 176 4.61 7.36 -19.13
N ILE A 177 3.87 8.12 -19.94
CA ILE A 177 3.04 7.59 -21.02
C ILE A 177 3.92 6.87 -22.05
N GLU A 178 5.03 7.47 -22.45
CA GLU A 178 5.95 6.90 -23.43
C GLU A 178 6.66 5.65 -22.89
N ARG A 179 7.05 5.67 -21.61
CA ARG A 179 7.64 4.52 -20.93
C ARG A 179 6.67 3.34 -20.83
N GLU A 180 5.40 3.59 -20.52
CA GLU A 180 4.40 2.52 -20.44
C GLU A 180 4.10 1.94 -21.84
N LYS A 181 4.05 2.78 -22.89
CA LYS A 181 3.90 2.31 -24.29
C LYS A 181 5.06 1.44 -24.76
N ASN A 182 6.28 1.75 -24.32
CA ASN A 182 7.51 1.06 -24.72
C ASN A 182 7.96 0.01 -23.69
N LYS A 183 7.08 -0.37 -22.76
CA LYS A 183 7.38 -1.35 -21.72
C LYS A 183 7.61 -2.71 -22.34
N SER A 184 8.71 -3.36 -21.97
CA SER A 184 9.00 -4.70 -22.45
C SER A 184 8.12 -5.72 -21.72
N GLY A 185 7.80 -6.84 -22.40
CA GLY A 185 7.07 -7.95 -21.78
C GLY A 185 7.76 -8.52 -20.53
N TRP A 186 9.08 -8.34 -20.40
CA TRP A 186 9.80 -8.64 -19.17
C TRP A 186 9.34 -7.78 -17.98
N PHE A 187 9.22 -6.46 -18.16
CA PHE A 187 8.76 -5.57 -17.10
C PHE A 187 7.29 -5.79 -16.76
N GLU A 188 6.47 -6.17 -17.73
CA GLU A 188 5.09 -6.61 -17.49
C GLU A 188 5.05 -7.87 -16.62
N ARG A 189 5.88 -8.86 -16.94
CA ARG A 189 6.03 -10.08 -16.14
C ARG A 189 6.47 -9.79 -14.70
N VAL A 190 7.48 -8.94 -14.55
CA VAL A 190 7.97 -8.52 -13.23
C VAL A 190 6.89 -7.79 -12.42
N ALA A 191 6.01 -7.02 -13.07
CA ALA A 191 4.89 -6.36 -12.39
C ALA A 191 3.82 -7.37 -11.95
N ALA A 192 3.48 -8.34 -12.82
CA ALA A 192 2.49 -9.37 -12.52
C ALA A 192 2.88 -10.29 -11.35
N TRP A 193 4.18 -10.47 -11.10
CA TRP A 193 4.70 -11.21 -9.96
C TRP A 193 4.22 -10.68 -8.60
N GLY A 194 3.85 -9.40 -8.50
CA GLY A 194 3.19 -8.85 -7.31
C GLY A 194 1.86 -9.52 -7.05
N TYR A 195 0.94 -9.44 -8.01
CA TYR A 195 -0.37 -10.08 -7.93
C TYR A 195 -0.26 -11.60 -7.73
N LYS A 196 0.71 -12.25 -8.37
CA LYS A 196 0.90 -13.69 -8.18
C LYS A 196 1.31 -14.04 -6.76
N PHE A 197 2.20 -13.26 -6.17
CA PHE A 197 2.58 -13.44 -4.76
C PHE A 197 1.40 -13.22 -3.81
N GLU A 198 0.53 -12.26 -4.09
CA GLU A 198 -0.72 -12.07 -3.34
C GLU A 198 -1.61 -13.31 -3.39
N GLN A 199 -1.75 -13.93 -4.57
CA GLN A 199 -2.52 -15.16 -4.73
C GLN A 199 -1.95 -16.34 -3.94
N TYR A 200 -0.62 -16.46 -3.84
CA TYR A 200 0.03 -17.46 -2.97
C TYR A 200 -0.19 -17.21 -1.48
N MET A 201 -0.31 -15.95 -1.08
CA MET A 201 -0.40 -15.52 0.32
C MET A 201 -1.83 -15.34 0.81
N THR A 202 -2.85 -15.56 -0.03
CA THR A 202 -4.23 -15.24 0.34
C THR A 202 -5.24 -16.29 -0.08
N ALA A 203 -6.42 -16.24 0.53
CA ALA A 203 -7.60 -16.98 0.12
C ALA A 203 -8.84 -16.06 0.08
N SER A 204 -9.86 -16.45 -0.68
CA SER A 204 -11.12 -15.70 -0.82
C SER A 204 -12.03 -15.74 0.41
N ARG A 205 -11.72 -16.56 1.40
CA ARG A 205 -12.46 -16.70 2.66
C ARG A 205 -11.53 -16.98 3.83
N PRO A 206 -11.92 -16.63 5.07
CA PRO A 206 -11.15 -16.99 6.27
C PRO A 206 -10.89 -18.50 6.34
N GLY A 207 -9.64 -18.88 6.62
CA GLY A 207 -9.22 -20.30 6.69
C GLY A 207 -9.29 -21.07 5.37
N GLY A 208 -9.49 -20.37 4.24
CA GLY A 208 -9.42 -20.96 2.91
C GLY A 208 -8.00 -21.40 2.52
N ARG A 209 -7.84 -21.79 1.26
CA ARG A 209 -6.54 -22.13 0.69
C ARG A 209 -6.23 -21.24 -0.51
N PRO A 210 -4.96 -20.82 -0.68
CA PRO A 210 -4.49 -20.23 -1.92
C PRO A 210 -4.77 -21.13 -3.13
N THR A 211 -5.03 -20.52 -4.28
CA THR A 211 -5.27 -21.22 -5.55
C THR A 211 -4.30 -20.73 -6.63
N PRO A 212 -2.99 -20.98 -6.48
CA PRO A 212 -1.98 -20.46 -7.40
C PRO A 212 -2.05 -21.08 -8.81
N GLN A 213 -2.83 -22.13 -9.03
CA GLN A 213 -3.04 -22.69 -10.36
C GLN A 213 -4.01 -21.84 -11.20
N GLU A 214 -4.86 -21.04 -10.55
CA GLU A 214 -5.89 -20.26 -11.23
C GLU A 214 -5.29 -18.99 -11.83
N PRO A 215 -5.74 -18.56 -13.03
CA PRO A 215 -5.34 -17.29 -13.60
C PRO A 215 -5.84 -16.12 -12.75
N ILE A 216 -5.08 -15.03 -12.73
CA ILE A 216 -5.42 -13.83 -11.97
C ILE A 216 -6.13 -12.82 -12.86
N ASN A 217 -7.18 -12.20 -12.33
CA ASN A 217 -7.72 -10.98 -12.91
C ASN A 217 -7.18 -9.75 -12.17
N GLU A 218 -6.17 -9.10 -12.76
CA GLU A 218 -5.47 -7.93 -12.18
C GLU A 218 -6.36 -6.67 -12.13
N LYS A 219 -7.56 -6.72 -12.72
CA LYS A 219 -8.53 -5.63 -12.69
C LYS A 219 -9.35 -5.59 -11.40
N GLU A 220 -9.37 -6.68 -10.64
CA GLU A 220 -10.18 -6.81 -9.43
C GLU A 220 -9.43 -6.35 -8.20
N GLU A 221 -10.09 -5.56 -7.35
CA GLU A 221 -9.44 -4.88 -6.23
C GLU A 221 -10.41 -4.79 -5.05
N PHE A 222 -9.85 -4.79 -3.84
CA PHE A 222 -10.54 -4.34 -2.63
C PHE A 222 -9.96 -3.01 -2.16
N CYS A 223 -10.83 -2.04 -1.91
CA CYS A 223 -10.42 -0.68 -1.59
C CYS A 223 -11.07 -0.23 -0.28
N SER A 224 -10.25 0.23 0.67
CA SER A 224 -10.68 0.89 1.89
C SER A 224 -10.76 2.39 1.67
N VAL A 225 -11.81 3.03 2.20
CA VAL A 225 -11.93 4.49 2.25
C VAL A 225 -11.72 4.94 3.68
N VAL A 226 -10.70 5.76 3.88
CA VAL A 226 -10.25 6.16 5.22
C VAL A 226 -10.29 7.67 5.38
N ARG A 227 -10.40 8.11 6.62
CA ARG A 227 -10.28 9.50 7.04
C ARG A 227 -9.15 9.64 8.05
N THR A 228 -8.35 10.68 7.89
CA THR A 228 -7.27 11.04 8.82
C THR A 228 -7.12 12.56 8.89
N ARG A 229 -6.16 13.03 9.67
CA ARG A 229 -5.75 14.42 9.75
C ARG A 229 -4.22 14.50 9.85
N LEU A 230 -3.63 15.34 9.02
CA LEU A 230 -2.23 15.73 9.10
C LEU A 230 -2.13 17.00 9.95
N GLY A 231 -1.43 16.89 11.08
CA GLY A 231 -1.35 17.94 12.08
C GLY A 231 -2.71 18.31 12.65
N GLN A 232 -2.88 19.59 12.99
CA GLN A 232 -4.14 20.12 13.48
C GLN A 232 -5.03 20.69 12.36
N ARG A 233 -4.46 20.93 11.16
CA ARG A 233 -5.08 21.79 10.14
C ARG A 233 -5.62 21.08 8.91
N HIS A 234 -5.11 19.91 8.55
CA HIS A 234 -5.40 19.31 7.25
C HIS A 234 -6.09 17.96 7.39
N SER A 235 -7.40 17.93 7.18
CA SER A 235 -8.21 16.73 7.14
C SER A 235 -8.18 16.08 5.75
N LEU A 236 -8.04 14.75 5.73
CA LEU A 236 -7.95 13.98 4.50
C LEU A 236 -8.97 12.86 4.49
N VAL A 237 -9.58 12.63 3.32
CA VAL A 237 -10.35 11.44 2.99
C VAL A 237 -9.72 10.83 1.75
N TYR A 238 -9.42 9.54 1.75
CA TYR A 238 -8.84 8.92 0.57
C TYR A 238 -9.16 7.44 0.46
N GLY A 239 -9.18 6.95 -0.78
CA GLY A 239 -9.23 5.53 -1.09
C GLY A 239 -7.85 4.90 -1.05
N ALA A 240 -7.76 3.64 -0.64
CA ALA A 240 -6.54 2.86 -0.62
C ALA A 240 -6.86 1.40 -0.93
N GLU A 241 -6.23 0.88 -1.98
CA GLU A 241 -6.19 -0.56 -2.26
C GLU A 241 -5.51 -1.29 -1.10
N VAL A 242 -6.06 -2.45 -0.75
CA VAL A 242 -5.60 -3.29 0.37
C VAL A 242 -5.44 -4.72 -0.12
N ASP A 243 -4.23 -5.25 0.03
CA ASP A 243 -3.87 -6.56 -0.53
C ASP A 243 -4.41 -7.74 0.29
N GLY A 244 -4.65 -7.57 1.61
CA GLY A 244 -5.25 -8.62 2.42
C GLY A 244 -5.58 -8.27 3.87
N VAL A 245 -6.24 -9.22 4.55
CA VAL A 245 -6.68 -9.15 5.95
C VAL A 245 -6.07 -10.28 6.77
N ASP A 246 -5.47 -9.98 7.91
CA ASP A 246 -5.07 -10.97 8.91
C ASP A 246 -6.25 -11.25 9.87
N ASP A 247 -7.09 -12.22 9.52
CA ASP A 247 -8.28 -12.59 10.32
C ASP A 247 -7.92 -13.08 11.74
N ARG A 248 -6.69 -13.57 11.95
CA ARG A 248 -6.20 -13.98 13.27
C ARG A 248 -6.05 -12.77 14.21
N LEU A 249 -5.72 -11.60 13.67
CA LEU A 249 -5.71 -10.36 14.45
C LEU A 249 -7.13 -9.97 14.88
N VAL A 250 -8.13 -10.17 14.02
CA VAL A 250 -9.53 -9.90 14.35
C VAL A 250 -10.03 -10.87 15.42
N ALA A 251 -9.67 -12.14 15.33
CA ALA A 251 -10.01 -13.14 16.36
C ALA A 251 -9.36 -12.82 17.72
N LYS A 252 -8.12 -12.31 17.73
CA LYS A 252 -7.40 -11.94 18.95
C LYS A 252 -7.81 -10.57 19.52
N TYR A 253 -8.12 -9.63 18.65
CA TYR A 253 -8.48 -8.24 18.97
C TYR A 253 -9.77 -7.88 18.21
N PRO A 254 -10.96 -8.24 18.74
CA PRO A 254 -12.25 -8.01 18.08
C PRO A 254 -12.50 -6.55 17.69
N GLU A 255 -11.91 -5.59 18.42
CA GLU A 255 -11.96 -4.16 18.11
C GLU A 255 -11.31 -3.80 16.76
N TYR A 256 -10.44 -4.67 16.22
CA TYR A 256 -9.82 -4.47 14.91
C TYR A 256 -10.73 -4.83 13.73
N LYS A 257 -11.95 -5.34 13.98
CA LYS A 257 -12.91 -5.68 12.94
C LYS A 257 -13.26 -4.52 11.98
N HIS A 258 -13.06 -3.27 12.39
CA HIS A 258 -13.27 -2.10 11.52
C HIS A 258 -12.04 -1.18 11.51
N SER A 259 -10.88 -1.71 11.92
CA SER A 259 -9.62 -0.97 11.95
C SER A 259 -8.76 -1.36 10.75
N THR A 260 -7.99 -0.41 10.23
CA THR A 260 -6.96 -0.68 9.22
C THR A 260 -5.80 -1.53 9.78
N ARG A 261 -5.70 -1.68 11.11
CA ARG A 261 -4.70 -2.52 11.78
C ARG A 261 -4.77 -4.01 11.44
N ARG A 262 -5.92 -4.48 10.95
CA ARG A 262 -6.09 -5.86 10.48
C ARG A 262 -5.48 -6.11 9.10
N TYR A 263 -5.17 -5.05 8.36
CA TYR A 263 -4.71 -5.17 6.98
C TYR A 263 -3.24 -5.54 6.91
N VAL A 264 -2.87 -6.19 5.83
CA VAL A 264 -1.50 -6.56 5.48
C VAL A 264 -1.20 -6.10 4.05
N GLU A 265 0.01 -5.63 3.84
CA GLU A 265 0.52 -5.27 2.51
C GLU A 265 1.52 -6.34 2.05
N PHE A 266 1.43 -6.76 0.80
CA PHE A 266 2.35 -7.69 0.18
C PHE A 266 3.32 -6.95 -0.73
N LYS A 267 4.57 -7.43 -0.77
CA LYS A 267 5.59 -6.95 -1.69
C LYS A 267 6.41 -8.12 -2.22
N THR A 268 6.98 -7.94 -3.40
CA THR A 268 8.03 -8.81 -3.91
C THR A 268 9.32 -8.03 -4.11
N SER A 269 10.46 -8.67 -3.88
CA SER A 269 11.76 -8.11 -4.20
C SER A 269 12.76 -9.19 -4.55
N ARG A 270 13.72 -8.87 -5.42
CA ARG A 270 14.92 -9.68 -5.58
C ARG A 270 15.62 -9.86 -4.23
N PHE A 271 16.25 -11.02 -4.04
CA PHE A 271 17.15 -11.27 -2.91
C PHE A 271 18.22 -10.18 -2.75
N VAL A 272 18.54 -9.90 -1.48
CA VAL A 272 19.57 -8.94 -1.08
C VAL A 272 20.79 -9.70 -0.59
N GLU A 273 21.80 -9.81 -1.44
CA GLU A 273 23.00 -10.60 -1.19
C GLU A 273 24.12 -9.74 -0.61
N THR A 274 24.16 -8.46 -0.97
CA THR A 274 25.25 -7.54 -0.64
C THR A 274 24.78 -6.38 0.24
N SER A 275 25.70 -5.84 1.04
CA SER A 275 25.48 -4.62 1.83
C SER A 275 25.07 -3.42 0.96
N ARG A 276 25.56 -3.35 -0.29
CA ARG A 276 25.17 -2.32 -1.26
C ARG A 276 23.71 -2.47 -1.71
N GLN A 277 23.29 -3.69 -2.08
CA GLN A 277 21.89 -3.96 -2.41
C GLN A 277 20.97 -3.65 -1.23
N ARG A 278 21.39 -3.96 0.01
CA ARG A 278 20.62 -3.65 1.23
C ARG A 278 20.42 -2.15 1.42
N LYS A 279 21.50 -1.35 1.26
CA LYS A 279 21.42 0.11 1.33
C LYS A 279 20.50 0.69 0.25
N ASN A 280 20.58 0.16 -0.97
CA ASN A 280 19.71 0.60 -2.07
C ASN A 280 18.24 0.23 -1.82
N MET A 281 17.96 -0.98 -1.34
CA MET A 281 16.61 -1.41 -0.97
C MET A 281 16.03 -0.50 0.13
N ALA A 282 16.81 -0.22 1.17
CA ALA A 282 16.40 0.68 2.24
C ALA A 282 16.06 2.07 1.71
N ARG A 283 16.96 2.65 0.90
CA ARG A 283 16.82 4.02 0.40
C ARG A 283 15.68 4.20 -0.62
N PHE A 284 15.48 3.23 -1.51
CA PHE A 284 14.61 3.42 -2.68
C PHE A 284 13.32 2.62 -2.66
N LYS A 285 13.27 1.47 -1.96
CA LYS A 285 12.07 0.63 -1.87
C LYS A 285 11.35 0.78 -0.53
N MET A 286 12.09 0.59 0.55
CA MET A 286 11.52 0.55 1.90
C MET A 286 10.89 1.88 2.33
N VAL A 287 11.45 3.02 1.89
CA VAL A 287 10.82 4.34 2.10
C VAL A 287 9.44 4.42 1.43
N LYS A 288 9.31 3.91 0.19
CA LYS A 288 8.03 3.91 -0.54
C LYS A 288 7.03 2.96 0.13
N TRP A 289 7.47 1.77 0.55
CA TRP A 289 6.62 0.82 1.27
C TRP A 289 6.14 1.36 2.62
N TRP A 290 7.06 1.97 3.37
CA TRP A 290 6.74 2.64 4.62
C TRP A 290 5.70 3.74 4.41
N ALA A 291 5.90 4.64 3.44
CA ALA A 291 4.95 5.71 3.16
C ALA A 291 3.56 5.17 2.79
N GLN A 292 3.50 4.14 1.93
CA GLN A 292 2.24 3.49 1.52
C GLN A 292 1.45 2.94 2.71
N CYS A 293 2.13 2.24 3.61
CA CYS A 293 1.51 1.56 4.75
C CYS A 293 1.24 2.53 5.91
N TYR A 294 2.16 3.45 6.17
CA TYR A 294 2.04 4.46 7.22
C TYR A 294 0.83 5.36 6.99
N LEU A 295 0.59 5.79 5.74
CA LEU A 295 -0.54 6.66 5.42
C LEU A 295 -1.88 6.05 5.86
N ILE A 296 -2.13 4.79 5.49
CA ILE A 296 -3.38 4.06 5.78
C ILE A 296 -3.38 3.34 7.14
N GLY A 297 -2.24 3.27 7.82
CA GLY A 297 -2.12 2.59 9.12
C GLY A 297 -2.04 1.07 9.02
N ILE A 298 -1.56 0.53 7.89
CA ILE A 298 -1.22 -0.90 7.77
C ILE A 298 0.04 -1.16 8.61
N PRO A 299 -0.01 -2.02 9.64
CA PRO A 299 1.12 -2.22 10.55
C PRO A 299 2.14 -3.22 10.01
N ARG A 300 1.78 -3.98 8.97
CA ARG A 300 2.51 -5.17 8.53
C ARG A 300 2.70 -5.21 7.01
N VAL A 301 3.95 -5.27 6.58
CA VAL A 301 4.32 -5.60 5.19
C VAL A 301 4.97 -6.97 5.15
N ILE A 302 4.53 -7.86 4.27
CA ILE A 302 5.14 -9.18 4.03
C ILE A 302 5.81 -9.14 2.65
N CYS A 303 7.14 -9.26 2.62
CA CYS A 303 7.90 -9.26 1.38
C CYS A 303 8.40 -10.66 1.01
N GLY A 304 7.92 -11.20 -0.12
CA GLY A 304 8.47 -12.40 -0.76
C GLY A 304 9.77 -12.09 -1.50
N TYR A 305 10.86 -12.74 -1.10
CA TYR A 305 12.13 -12.62 -1.81
C TYR A 305 12.22 -13.65 -2.93
N ARG A 306 12.57 -13.19 -4.12
CA ARG A 306 12.61 -14.02 -5.32
C ARG A 306 13.96 -13.99 -6.04
N THR A 307 14.18 -15.02 -6.83
CA THR A 307 15.22 -15.08 -7.86
C THR A 307 14.92 -14.14 -9.02
N ASP A 308 15.86 -14.05 -9.98
CA ASP A 308 15.62 -13.34 -11.22
C ASP A 308 14.60 -14.06 -12.11
N ASP A 309 14.45 -15.38 -11.99
CA ASP A 309 13.48 -16.19 -12.76
C ASP A 309 12.06 -16.14 -12.21
N GLY A 310 11.83 -15.43 -11.09
CA GLY A 310 10.50 -15.29 -10.50
C GLY A 310 10.14 -16.37 -9.48
N ILE A 311 11.13 -17.10 -8.95
CA ILE A 311 10.88 -18.12 -7.93
C ILE A 311 11.06 -17.52 -6.54
N VAL A 312 10.05 -17.63 -5.68
CA VAL A 312 10.15 -17.25 -4.25
C VAL A 312 10.64 -18.45 -3.46
N GLU A 313 11.80 -18.28 -2.82
CA GLU A 313 12.45 -19.32 -2.03
C GLU A 313 12.72 -18.87 -0.59
N GLN A 314 12.91 -19.83 0.31
CA GLN A 314 13.46 -19.57 1.64
C GLN A 314 14.94 -19.21 1.54
N GLN A 315 15.38 -18.12 2.17
CA GLN A 315 16.80 -17.80 2.27
C GLN A 315 17.48 -18.90 3.11
N ARG A 316 18.35 -19.70 2.48
CA ARG A 316 19.23 -20.60 3.24
C ARG A 316 20.14 -19.75 4.12
N PRO A 317 20.33 -20.09 5.41
CA PRO A 317 21.40 -19.48 6.21
C PRO A 317 22.70 -19.57 5.42
N ALA A 318 23.43 -18.45 5.32
CA ALA A 318 24.80 -18.51 4.82
C ALA A 318 25.56 -19.43 5.78
N ASN A 319 25.92 -20.63 5.33
CA ASN A 319 26.76 -21.54 6.10
C ASN A 319 28.06 -20.80 6.41
N GLY A 320 28.18 -20.32 7.65
CA GLY A 320 29.45 -19.90 8.22
C GLY A 320 30.30 -21.14 8.46
N LYS A 321 31.45 -21.18 7.77
CA LYS A 321 32.66 -22.04 7.86
C LYS A 321 33.00 -22.49 6.43
N GLY A 322 34.00 -21.94 5.73
CA GLY A 322 35.29 -21.52 6.25
C GLY A 322 36.07 -22.75 6.70
N HIS A 323 36.79 -23.37 5.75
CA HIS A 323 38.06 -24.00 6.07
C HIS A 323 39.11 -22.91 6.24
#